data_AF-A0A2M7CGY3-F1
#
_entry.id   AF-A0A2M7CGY3-F1
#
_cell.length_a   1.000
_cell.length_b   1.000
_cell.length_c   1.000
_cell.angle_alpha   90.00
_cell.angle_beta   90.00
_cell.angle_gamma   90.00
#
_symmetry.space_group_name_H-M   'P 1'
#
loop_
_entity.id
_entity.type
_entity.pdbx_description
1 polymer ?
#
loop_
_entity_poly.entity_id
_entity_poly.type
_entity_poly.pdbx_seq_one_letter_code
_entity_poly.pdbx_strand_id
1 'polypeptide(L)'
;MQKRCVVCGRFFTPNPRVEQRQKTCQRDSCKKVRKHLSQRAWCEKNPGYFRGRYPYVKQWREKRKASLGISGLPVIQDKTPPAKPLLRLILLIPGDKDQMIQDKILLRRQSRRTFVADG
;
A
#
# COMPACT_ATOMS: atom_id res chain seq x y z
N MET A 1 -2.61 -20.22 22.81
CA MET A 1 -3.70 -19.66 23.65
C MET A 1 -4.67 -18.88 22.78
N GLN A 2 -5.96 -19.24 22.79
CA GLN A 2 -7.00 -18.51 22.04
C GLN A 2 -7.48 -17.29 22.83
N LYS A 3 -7.84 -16.21 22.13
CA LYS A 3 -8.38 -14.98 22.70
C LYS A 3 -9.74 -14.65 22.13
N ARG A 4 -10.58 -13.97 22.94
CA ARG A 4 -11.86 -13.45 22.49
C ARG A 4 -11.69 -12.08 21.85
N CYS A 5 -12.21 -11.88 20.65
CA CYS A 5 -12.19 -10.59 19.97
C CYS A 5 -13.10 -9.59 20.68
N VAL A 6 -12.58 -8.42 21.06
CA VAL A 6 -13.37 -7.39 21.75
C VAL A 6 -14.44 -6.72 20.87
N VAL A 7 -14.43 -6.95 19.55
CA VAL A 7 -15.40 -6.36 18.60
C VAL A 7 -16.49 -7.36 18.23
N CYS A 8 -16.12 -8.54 17.71
CA CYS A 8 -17.09 -9.53 17.24
C CYS A 8 -17.32 -10.70 18.20
N GLY A 9 -16.64 -10.73 19.36
CA GLY A 9 -16.78 -11.77 20.36
C GLY A 9 -16.25 -13.16 19.98
N ARG A 10 -15.81 -13.39 18.73
CA ARG A 10 -15.28 -14.69 18.29
C ARG A 10 -13.89 -14.97 18.87
N PHE A 11 -13.61 -16.23 19.13
CA PHE A 11 -12.27 -16.68 19.49
C PHE A 11 -11.34 -16.63 18.27
N PHE A 12 -10.07 -16.27 18.52
CA PHE A 12 -9.03 -16.23 17.51
C PHE A 12 -7.67 -16.52 18.14
N THR A 13 -6.74 -17.02 17.33
CA THR A 13 -5.33 -17.17 17.72
C THR A 13 -4.58 -15.87 17.41
N PRO A 14 -3.98 -15.20 18.42
CA PRO A 14 -3.19 -13.99 18.19
C PRO A 14 -2.01 -14.22 17.25
N ASN A 15 -1.66 -13.20 16.45
CA ASN A 15 -0.46 -13.22 15.63
C ASN A 15 0.79 -13.23 16.53
N PRO A 16 1.76 -14.14 16.31
CA PRO A 16 2.99 -14.22 17.11
C PRO A 16 3.80 -12.92 17.18
N ARG A 17 3.71 -12.01 16.20
CA ARG A 17 4.43 -10.71 16.25
C ARG A 17 3.82 -9.72 17.24
N VAL A 18 2.52 -9.86 17.50
CA VAL A 18 1.74 -8.94 18.34
C VAL A 18 1.43 -9.57 19.69
N GLU A 19 1.38 -10.90 19.73
CA GLU A 19 1.16 -11.74 20.91
C GLU A 19 -0.04 -11.26 21.72
N GLN A 20 0.18 -11.00 23.00
CA GLN A 20 -0.84 -10.62 23.95
C GLN A 20 -1.44 -9.23 23.65
N ARG A 21 -0.78 -8.40 22.85
CA ARG A 21 -1.25 -7.04 22.50
C ARG A 21 -2.42 -7.06 21.52
N GLN A 22 -2.65 -8.17 20.79
CA GLN A 22 -3.74 -8.26 19.82
C GLN A 22 -5.08 -8.43 20.54
N LYS A 23 -5.94 -7.41 20.43
CA LYS A 23 -7.28 -7.37 21.06
C LYS A 23 -8.42 -7.82 20.13
N THR A 24 -8.16 -7.90 18.82
CA THR A 24 -9.18 -8.25 17.81
C THR A 24 -8.71 -9.37 16.91
N CYS A 25 -9.66 -10.12 16.33
CA CYS A 25 -9.36 -11.07 15.26
C CYS A 25 -8.81 -10.35 14.00
N GLN A 26 -8.33 -11.13 13.03
CA GLN A 26 -7.67 -10.59 11.84
C GLN A 26 -8.62 -9.97 10.80
N ARG A 27 -9.95 -10.07 10.99
CA ARG A 27 -10.94 -9.49 10.07
C ARG A 27 -10.80 -7.97 9.98
N ASP A 28 -10.85 -7.44 8.77
CA ASP A 28 -10.69 -6.00 8.52
C ASP A 28 -11.75 -5.15 9.22
N SER A 29 -12.99 -5.63 9.28
CA SER A 29 -14.07 -4.96 10.02
C SER A 29 -13.70 -4.73 11.49
N CYS A 30 -13.19 -5.76 12.17
CA CYS A 30 -12.80 -5.68 13.58
C CYS A 30 -11.58 -4.78 13.79
N LYS A 31 -10.58 -4.87 12.90
CA LYS A 31 -9.39 -4.01 12.93
C LYS A 31 -9.75 -2.52 12.77
N LYS A 32 -10.63 -2.20 11.80
CA LYS A 32 -11.11 -0.83 11.54
C LYS A 32 -11.85 -0.26 12.76
N VAL A 33 -12.81 -1.00 13.32
CA VAL A 33 -13.55 -0.57 14.51
C VAL A 33 -12.62 -0.30 15.68
N ARG A 34 -11.70 -1.24 15.97
CA ARG A 34 -10.75 -1.08 17.07
C ARG A 34 -9.81 0.10 16.89
N LYS A 35 -9.32 0.35 15.66
CA LYS A 35 -8.50 1.52 15.32
C LYS A 35 -9.27 2.82 15.60
N HIS A 36 -10.51 2.91 15.13
CA HIS A 36 -11.35 4.08 15.35
C HIS A 36 -11.57 4.37 16.84
N LEU A 37 -11.95 3.35 17.62
CA LEU A 37 -12.12 3.49 19.08
C LEU A 37 -10.81 3.90 19.77
N SER A 38 -9.68 3.33 19.37
CA SER A 38 -8.38 3.73 19.92
C SER A 38 -8.04 5.18 19.63
N GLN A 39 -8.27 5.60 18.38
CA GLN A 39 -7.99 6.96 17.94
C GLN A 39 -8.86 7.95 18.69
N ARG A 40 -10.16 7.66 18.84
CA ARG A 40 -11.11 8.50 19.57
C ARG A 40 -10.69 8.66 21.03
N ALA A 41 -10.49 7.57 21.76
CA ALA A 41 -10.08 7.61 23.16
C ALA A 41 -8.74 8.35 23.34
N TRP A 42 -7.82 8.20 22.38
CA TRP A 42 -6.56 8.92 22.39
C TRP A 42 -6.74 10.42 22.16
N CYS A 43 -7.56 10.83 21.19
CA CYS A 43 -7.87 12.24 20.93
C CYS A 43 -8.58 12.90 22.12
N GLU A 44 -9.51 12.19 22.77
CA GLU A 44 -10.20 12.65 23.99
C GLU A 44 -9.21 12.87 25.14
N LYS A 45 -8.23 11.97 25.30
CA LYS A 45 -7.17 12.12 26.32
C LYS A 45 -6.13 13.21 25.97
N ASN A 46 -5.97 13.54 24.69
CA ASN A 46 -4.95 14.48 24.20
C ASN A 46 -5.61 15.62 23.40
N PRO A 47 -6.47 16.44 24.05
CA PRO A 47 -7.13 17.53 23.38
C PRO A 47 -6.09 18.52 22.84
N GLY A 48 -6.28 18.96 21.61
CA GLY A 48 -5.41 19.96 20.99
C GLY A 48 -4.04 19.45 20.52
N TYR A 49 -3.69 18.16 20.69
CA TYR A 49 -2.39 17.63 20.26
C TYR A 49 -2.05 17.91 18.79
N PHE A 50 -3.05 17.92 17.91
CA PHE A 50 -2.87 18.19 16.48
C PHE A 50 -2.93 19.68 16.12
N ARG A 51 -3.36 20.56 17.03
CA ARG A 51 -3.46 22.01 16.78
C ARG A 51 -2.06 22.60 16.64
N GLY A 52 -1.87 23.50 15.67
CA GLY A 52 -0.60 24.21 15.45
C GLY A 52 0.56 23.36 14.95
N ARG A 53 0.43 22.03 14.83
CA ARG A 53 1.53 21.14 14.45
C ARG A 53 1.80 21.10 12.94
N TYR A 54 0.76 21.32 12.12
CA TYR A 54 0.86 21.16 10.67
C TYR A 54 1.88 22.10 10.01
N PRO A 55 1.98 23.40 10.34
CA PRO A 55 3.00 24.29 9.77
C PRO A 55 4.43 23.77 9.97
N TYR A 56 4.77 23.35 11.19
CA TYR A 56 6.06 22.74 11.51
C TYR A 56 6.31 21.47 10.70
N VAL A 57 5.33 20.54 10.67
CA VAL A 57 5.47 19.27 9.93
C VAL A 57 5.60 19.52 8.43
N LYS A 58 4.91 20.52 7.88
CA LYS A 58 5.03 20.93 6.47
C LYS A 58 6.45 21.42 6.17
N GLN A 59 6.99 22.34 6.97
CA GLN A 59 8.35 22.83 6.82
C GLN A 59 9.39 21.71 6.95
N TRP A 60 9.23 20.82 7.93
CA TRP A 60 10.09 19.64 8.10
C TRP A 60 10.06 18.72 6.87
N ARG A 61 8.87 18.48 6.29
CA ARG A 61 8.72 17.67 5.06
C ARG A 61 9.46 18.30 3.89
N GLU A 62 9.34 19.61 3.69
CA GLU A 62 10.05 20.29 2.60
C GLU A 62 11.57 20.25 2.77
N LYS A 63 12.08 20.52 3.99
CA LYS A 63 13.52 20.39 4.29
C LYS A 63 14.02 18.97 4.02
N ARG A 64 13.24 17.95 4.40
CA ARG A 64 13.60 16.55 4.18
C ARG A 64 13.59 16.15 2.70
N LYS A 65 12.67 16.67 1.90
CA LYS A 65 12.67 16.46 0.44
C LYS A 65 13.91 17.08 -0.20
N ALA A 66 14.26 18.30 0.21
CA ALA A 66 15.45 18.99 -0.26
C ALA A 66 16.75 18.24 0.12
N SER A 67 16.87 17.77 1.37
CA SER A 67 18.06 17.05 1.84
C SER A 67 18.26 15.68 1.16
N LEU A 68 17.17 15.05 0.71
CA LEU A 68 17.22 13.77 0.00
C LEU A 68 17.41 13.95 -1.52
N GLY A 69 17.50 15.18 -2.02
CA GLY A 69 17.51 15.43 -3.47
C GLY A 69 16.22 15.01 -4.18
N ILE A 70 15.13 14.78 -3.43
CA ILE A 70 13.81 14.37 -3.94
C ILE A 70 12.98 15.61 -4.30
N SER A 71 13.49 16.82 -4.05
CA SER A 71 12.88 18.07 -4.52
C SER A 71 12.81 18.08 -6.05
N GLY A 72 11.66 17.66 -6.60
CA GLY A 72 11.41 17.60 -8.05
C GLY A 72 11.25 16.19 -8.62
N LEU A 73 11.62 15.13 -7.88
CA LEU A 73 11.26 13.76 -8.31
C LEU A 73 9.78 13.54 -8.01
N PRO A 74 8.96 13.19 -9.01
CA PRO A 74 7.58 12.81 -8.74
C PRO A 74 7.63 11.59 -7.84
N VAL A 75 7.17 11.73 -6.59
CA VAL A 75 6.70 10.58 -5.81
C VAL A 75 5.80 9.79 -6.76
N ILE A 76 5.93 8.45 -6.79
CA ILE A 76 4.92 7.61 -7.45
C ILE A 76 3.62 7.91 -6.72
N GLN A 77 2.90 8.91 -7.22
CA GLN A 77 1.49 9.05 -6.97
C GLN A 77 0.88 7.93 -7.78
N ASP A 78 -0.01 7.17 -7.15
CA ASP A 78 -0.96 6.36 -7.89
C ASP A 78 -1.71 7.34 -8.78
N LYS A 79 -1.20 7.56 -10.00
CA LYS A 79 -1.90 8.34 -11.01
C LYS A 79 -3.23 7.65 -11.13
N THR A 80 -4.32 8.42 -11.09
CA THR A 80 -5.65 7.91 -11.39
C THR A 80 -5.52 7.01 -12.61
N PRO A 81 -5.87 5.71 -12.50
CA PRO A 81 -5.73 4.79 -13.61
C PRO A 81 -6.35 5.43 -14.84
N PRO A 82 -5.71 5.36 -16.02
CA PRO A 82 -6.28 5.95 -17.22
C PRO A 82 -7.71 5.42 -17.37
N ALA A 83 -8.68 6.32 -17.57
CA ALA A 83 -10.10 5.98 -17.66
C ALA A 83 -10.39 4.95 -18.77
N LYS A 84 -9.47 4.81 -19.73
CA LYS A 84 -9.47 3.78 -20.77
C LYS A 84 -8.34 2.78 -20.49
N PRO A 85 -8.61 1.47 -20.57
CA PRO A 85 -7.56 0.46 -20.43
C PRO A 85 -6.51 0.64 -21.54
N LEU A 86 -5.24 0.62 -21.17
CA LEU A 86 -4.15 0.61 -22.14
C LEU A 86 -4.15 -0.75 -22.84
N LEU A 87 -4.53 -0.77 -24.12
CA LEU A 87 -4.60 -2.01 -24.92
C LEU A 87 -3.25 -2.47 -25.47
N ARG A 88 -2.17 -1.68 -25.27
CA ARG A 88 -0.86 -1.92 -25.87
C ARG A 88 0.25 -1.42 -24.95
N LEU A 89 1.21 -2.30 -24.64
CA LEU A 89 2.47 -1.98 -23.98
C LEU A 89 3.59 -2.11 -25.02
N ILE A 90 4.37 -1.05 -25.26
CA ILE A 90 5.55 -1.08 -26.13
C ILE A 90 6.78 -0.94 -25.25
N LEU A 91 7.62 -1.97 -25.21
CA LEU A 91 8.91 -1.96 -24.54
C LEU A 91 9.99 -1.75 -25.61
N LEU A 92 10.68 -0.62 -25.57
CA LEU A 92 11.84 -0.38 -26.42
C LEU A 92 13.08 -0.86 -25.66
N ILE A 93 13.68 -1.95 -26.14
CA ILE A 93 14.90 -2.52 -25.57
C ILE A 93 16.05 -2.16 -26.52
N PRO A 94 17.13 -1.52 -26.02
CA PRO A 94 18.35 -1.33 -26.81
C PRO A 94 18.89 -2.67 -27.30
N GLY A 95 19.18 -2.79 -28.60
CA GLY A 95 19.52 -4.08 -29.24
C GLY A 95 20.83 -4.71 -28.76
N ASP A 96 21.67 -3.96 -28.04
CA ASP A 96 22.87 -4.45 -27.36
C ASP A 96 22.57 -5.22 -26.05
N LYS A 97 21.31 -5.21 -25.58
CA LYS A 97 20.88 -5.85 -24.33
C LYS A 97 20.02 -7.10 -24.53
N ASP A 98 19.95 -7.65 -25.74
CA ASP A 98 19.18 -8.85 -26.06
C ASP A 98 19.56 -10.06 -25.19
N GLN A 99 20.84 -10.19 -24.82
CA GLN A 99 21.33 -11.28 -23.96
C GLN A 99 20.88 -11.16 -22.49
N MET A 100 20.33 -10.03 -22.07
CA MET A 100 19.83 -9.83 -20.71
C MET A 100 18.36 -10.23 -20.54
N ILE A 101 17.68 -10.60 -21.63
CA ILE A 101 16.28 -11.03 -21.60
C ILE A 101 16.23 -12.49 -21.08
N GLN A 102 15.91 -12.64 -19.80
CA GLN A 102 15.86 -13.95 -19.12
C GLN A 102 14.66 -14.79 -19.54
N ASP A 103 13.51 -14.14 -19.77
CA ASP A 103 12.25 -14.80 -20.09
C ASP A 103 11.70 -14.30 -21.42
N LYS A 104 11.56 -15.21 -22.39
CA LYS A 104 10.98 -14.92 -23.71
C LYS A 104 9.51 -15.31 -23.72
N ILE A 105 8.61 -14.35 -23.54
CA ILE A 105 7.17 -14.61 -23.66
C ILE A 105 6.79 -14.68 -25.14
N LEU A 106 6.64 -15.90 -25.66
CA LEU A 106 6.13 -16.13 -27.01
C LEU A 106 4.61 -16.07 -27.00
N LEU A 107 4.06 -15.01 -27.58
CA LEU A 107 2.61 -14.84 -27.72
C LEU A 107 2.12 -15.55 -28.99
N ARG A 108 1.37 -16.65 -28.81
CA ARG A 108 0.66 -17.32 -29.91
C ARG A 108 -0.70 -16.67 -30.12
N ARG A 109 -1.03 -16.33 -31.37
CA ARG A 109 -2.35 -15.78 -31.71
C ARG A 109 -3.42 -16.88 -31.59
N GLN A 110 -4.41 -16.69 -30.72
CA GLN A 110 -5.53 -17.61 -30.54
C GLN A 110 -6.80 -17.12 -31.26
N SER A 111 -7.01 -15.81 -31.36
CA SER A 111 -8.16 -15.23 -32.06
C SER A 111 -7.79 -13.91 -32.76
N ARG A 112 -8.78 -13.25 -33.37
CA ARG A 112 -8.59 -11.94 -34.02
C ARG A 112 -8.00 -10.88 -33.06
N ARG A 113 -8.29 -10.97 -31.76
CA ARG A 113 -7.83 -10.03 -30.72
C ARG A 113 -7.21 -10.68 -29.48
N THR A 114 -7.13 -12.01 -29.44
CA THR A 114 -6.62 -12.75 -28.28
C THR A 114 -5.30 -13.41 -28.63
N PHE A 115 -4.29 -13.16 -27.80
CA PHE A 115 -3.00 -13.84 -27.83
C PHE A 115 -2.81 -14.56 -26.50
N VAL A 116 -2.19 -15.73 -26.54
CA VAL A 116 -1.91 -16.57 -25.37
C VAL A 116 -0.40 -16.68 -25.22
N ALA A 117 0.08 -16.53 -24.00
CA ALA A 117 1.43 -16.91 -23.61
C ALA A 117 1.33 -18.31 -23.02
N ASP A 118 1.68 -19.32 -23.80
CA ASP A 118 1.95 -20.64 -23.25
C ASP A 118 3.39 -20.53 -22.69
N GLY A 119 3.51 -20.57 -21.36
CA GLY A 119 4.78 -20.41 -20.65
C GLY A 119 5.79 -21.51 -20.98
#